data_AF-C5KS14-F1
#
_entry.id   AF-C5KS14-F1
#
_cell.length_a   1.000
_cell.length_b   1.000
_cell.length_c   1.000
_cell.angle_alpha   90.00
_cell.angle_beta   90.00
_cell.angle_gamma   90.00
#
_symmetry.space_group_name_H-M   'P 1'
#
loop_
_entity.id
_entity.type
_entity.pdbx_description
1 polymer ?
#
loop_
_entity_poly.entity_id
_entity_poly.type
_entity_poly.pdbx_seq_one_letter_code
_entity_poly.pdbx_strand_id
1 'polypeptide(L)'
;MVNVQEAMQLIEEYDNLRQKMSADTAESAQTVHNKRRNNHGMLLDALRGLNLLINRGASLRVGRAQAAVIAECKKAIKNKNAATLVGVISQGGYLGPLA
;
A
#
# COMPACT_ATOMS: atom_id res chain seq x y z
N MET A 1 -55.06 -5.16 -24.72
CA MET A 1 -54.65 -3.74 -24.55
C MET A 1 -54.06 -3.65 -23.16
N VAL A 2 -52.78 -3.30 -23.01
CA VAL A 2 -52.16 -3.14 -21.67
C VAL A 2 -52.95 -2.07 -20.92
N ASN A 3 -53.35 -2.37 -19.69
CA ASN A 3 -54.11 -1.42 -18.88
C ASN A 3 -53.17 -0.28 -18.46
N VAL A 4 -53.64 0.97 -18.54
CA VAL A 4 -52.85 2.17 -18.19
C VAL A 4 -52.31 2.08 -16.76
N GLN A 5 -53.06 1.42 -15.87
CA GLN A 5 -52.65 1.14 -14.50
C GLN A 5 -51.40 0.23 -14.42
N GLU A 6 -51.33 -0.82 -15.24
CA GLU A 6 -50.21 -1.77 -15.28
C GLU A 6 -48.95 -1.12 -15.86
N ALA A 7 -49.11 -0.28 -16.89
CA ALA A 7 -48.01 0.49 -17.46
C ALA A 7 -47.40 1.47 -16.44
N MET A 8 -48.24 2.10 -15.61
CA MET A 8 -47.79 3.03 -14.58
C MET A 8 -47.02 2.33 -13.45
N GLN A 9 -47.47 1.14 -13.03
CA GLN A 9 -46.75 0.32 -12.04
C GLN A 9 -45.37 -0.13 -12.56
N LEU A 10 -45.29 -0.53 -13.83
CA LEU A 10 -44.02 -0.94 -14.45
C LEU A 10 -43.01 0.21 -14.56
N ILE A 11 -43.48 1.44 -14.81
CA ILE A 11 -42.61 2.63 -14.85
C ILE A 11 -42.03 2.91 -13.46
N GLU A 12 -42.86 2.87 -12.43
CA GLU A 12 -42.42 3.09 -11.04
C GLU A 12 -41.41 2.03 -10.58
N GLU A 13 -41.66 0.76 -10.91
CA GLU A 13 -40.74 -0.34 -10.62
C GLU A 13 -39.39 -0.16 -11.34
N TYR A 14 -39.43 0.29 -12.61
CA TYR A 14 -38.22 0.57 -13.39
C TYR A 14 -37.38 1.69 -12.78
N ASP A 15 -38.01 2.78 -12.33
CA ASP A 15 -37.31 3.91 -11.70
C ASP A 15 -36.68 3.50 -10.36
N ASN A 16 -37.41 2.72 -9.56
CA ASN A 16 -36.91 2.16 -8.31
C ASN A 16 -35.71 1.23 -8.53
N LEU A 17 -35.78 0.36 -9.54
CA LEU A 17 -34.68 -0.53 -9.92
C LEU A 17 -33.45 0.27 -10.36
N ARG A 18 -33.65 1.29 -11.19
CA ARG A 18 -32.57 2.17 -11.67
C ARG A 18 -31.88 2.89 -10.50
N GLN A 19 -32.67 3.41 -9.57
CA GLN A 19 -32.14 4.09 -8.38
C GLN A 19 -31.32 3.12 -7.53
N LYS A 20 -31.81 1.90 -7.29
CA LYS A 20 -31.10 0.86 -6.55
C LYS A 20 -29.78 0.46 -7.22
N MET A 21 -29.78 0.22 -8.53
CA MET A 21 -28.55 -0.08 -9.27
C MET A 21 -27.51 1.05 -9.16
N SER A 22 -27.95 2.31 -9.20
CA SER A 22 -27.04 3.45 -9.05
C SER A 22 -26.44 3.55 -7.64
N ALA A 23 -27.22 3.20 -6.60
CA ALA A 23 -26.74 3.16 -5.23
C ALA A 23 -25.73 2.03 -5.01
N ASP A 24 -26.03 0.82 -5.50
CA ASP A 24 -25.16 -0.36 -5.34
C ASP A 24 -23.79 -0.15 -6.03
N THR A 25 -23.79 0.49 -7.20
CA THR A 25 -22.55 0.84 -7.92
C THR A 25 -21.75 1.92 -7.21
N ALA A 26 -22.40 2.93 -6.65
CA ALA A 26 -21.75 3.98 -5.85
C ALA A 26 -21.14 3.41 -4.56
N GLU A 27 -21.86 2.54 -3.85
CA GLU A 27 -21.38 1.87 -2.64
C GLU A 27 -20.17 0.98 -2.96
N SER A 28 -20.26 0.16 -4.01
CA SER A 28 -19.14 -0.68 -4.46
C SER A 28 -17.90 0.15 -4.83
N ALA A 29 -18.07 1.27 -5.54
CA ALA A 29 -16.98 2.18 -5.86
C ALA A 29 -16.35 2.79 -4.59
N GLN A 30 -17.16 3.20 -3.61
CA GLN A 30 -16.69 3.76 -2.35
C GLN A 30 -15.89 2.74 -1.53
N THR A 31 -16.35 1.49 -1.45
CA THR A 31 -15.64 0.44 -0.72
C THR A 31 -14.28 0.13 -1.35
N VAL A 32 -14.20 0.04 -2.68
CA VAL A 32 -12.93 -0.17 -3.40
C VAL A 32 -11.97 1.00 -3.18
N HIS A 33 -12.48 2.24 -3.26
CA HIS A 33 -11.68 3.42 -3.00
C HIS A 33 -11.12 3.43 -1.56
N ASN A 34 -11.96 3.12 -0.56
CA ASN A 34 -11.54 3.05 0.83
C ASN A 34 -10.46 1.98 1.05
N LYS A 35 -10.60 0.78 0.45
CA LYS A 35 -9.58 -0.27 0.49
C LYS A 35 -8.25 0.20 -0.11
N ARG A 36 -8.28 0.85 -1.28
CA ARG A 36 -7.07 1.39 -1.93
C ARG A 36 -6.39 2.44 -1.06
N ARG A 37 -7.17 3.36 -0.48
CA ARG A 37 -6.66 4.41 0.42
C ARG A 37 -6.01 3.79 1.66
N ASN A 38 -6.63 2.79 2.26
CA ASN A 38 -6.07 2.08 3.42
C ASN A 38 -4.74 1.39 3.05
N ASN A 39 -4.75 0.58 1.99
CA ASN A 39 -3.53 -0.12 1.53
C ASN A 39 -2.40 0.87 1.21
N HIS A 40 -2.73 2.00 0.58
CA HIS A 40 -1.76 3.06 0.32
C HIS A 40 -1.20 3.68 1.60
N GLY A 41 -2.06 3.96 2.59
CA GLY A 41 -1.65 4.42 3.91
C GLY A 41 -0.69 3.44 4.60
N MET A 42 -1.07 2.16 4.66
CA MET A 42 -0.25 1.09 5.23
C MET A 42 1.11 0.98 4.52
N LEU A 43 1.14 1.10 3.19
CA LEU A 43 2.38 1.08 2.42
C LEU A 43 3.28 2.27 2.74
N LEU A 44 2.71 3.49 2.82
CA LEU A 44 3.47 4.68 3.18
C LEU A 44 4.00 4.63 4.61
N ASP A 45 3.25 4.06 5.55
CA ASP A 45 3.71 3.85 6.92
C ASP A 45 4.87 2.84 6.98
N ALA A 46 4.77 1.73 6.25
CA ALA A 46 5.85 0.75 6.14
C ALA A 46 7.12 1.35 5.52
N LEU A 47 6.99 2.14 4.45
CA LEU A 47 8.12 2.83 3.80
C LEU A 47 8.77 3.87 4.72
N ARG A 48 7.96 4.61 5.49
CA ARG A 48 8.47 5.55 6.51
C ARG A 48 9.21 4.80 7.62
N GLY A 49 8.66 3.69 8.10
CA GLY A 49 9.31 2.82 9.09
C GLY A 49 10.66 2.29 8.59
N LEU A 50 10.73 1.86 7.33
CA LEU A 50 11.96 1.39 6.70
C LEU A 50 13.04 2.48 6.63
N ASN A 51 12.66 3.69 6.21
CA ASN A 51 13.59 4.83 6.19
C ASN A 51 14.08 5.20 7.59
N LEU A 52 13.20 5.16 8.59
CA LEU A 52 13.58 5.39 9.98
C LEU A 52 14.56 4.32 10.48
N LEU A 53 14.32 3.05 10.17
CA LEU A 53 15.21 1.94 10.51
C LEU A 53 16.61 2.14 9.93
N ILE A 54 16.70 2.48 8.64
CA ILE A 54 17.98 2.75 7.95
C ILE A 54 18.71 3.92 8.61
N ASN A 55 18.00 5.02 8.86
CA ASN A 55 18.60 6.20 9.47
C ASN A 55 19.06 5.93 10.91
N ARG A 56 18.28 5.16 11.69
CA ARG A 56 18.69 4.72 13.04
C ARG A 56 19.94 3.86 12.98
N GLY A 57 19.97 2.84 12.11
CA GLY A 57 21.16 2.01 11.90
C GLY A 57 22.38 2.82 11.48
N ALA A 58 22.19 3.80 10.59
CA ALA A 58 23.26 4.68 10.16
C ALA A 58 23.75 5.61 11.29
N SER A 59 22.85 6.13 12.13
CA SER A 59 23.17 7.04 13.23
C SER A 59 24.00 6.43 14.35
N LEU A 60 24.05 5.09 14.43
CA LEU A 60 24.98 4.36 15.32
C LEU A 60 26.44 4.47 14.86
N ARG A 61 26.69 5.04 13.67
CA ARG A 61 28.00 5.16 13.04
C ARG A 61 28.28 6.62 12.74
N VAL A 62 29.57 6.98 12.64
CA VAL A 62 29.99 8.37 12.44
C VAL A 62 30.82 8.49 11.15
N GLY A 63 30.57 9.54 10.37
CA GLY A 63 31.35 9.87 9.18
C GLY A 63 31.15 8.90 8.02
N ARG A 64 32.25 8.39 7.43
CA ARG A 64 32.21 7.60 6.20
C ARG A 64 31.42 6.29 6.33
N ALA A 65 31.45 5.65 7.51
CA ALA A 65 30.72 4.41 7.77
C ALA A 65 29.20 4.60 7.78
N GLN A 66 28.71 5.76 8.25
CA GLN A 66 27.29 6.12 8.20
C GLN A 66 26.80 6.21 6.74
N ALA A 67 27.54 6.94 5.90
CA ALA A 67 27.20 7.10 4.49
C ALA A 67 27.24 5.75 3.73
N ALA A 68 28.20 4.88 4.05
CA ALA A 68 28.31 3.56 3.46
C ALA A 68 27.10 2.66 3.78
N VAL A 69 26.65 2.64 5.04
CA VAL A 69 25.46 1.87 5.45
C VAL A 69 24.21 2.35 4.72
N ILE A 70 24.00 3.66 4.60
CA ILE A 70 22.83 4.19 3.87
C ILE A 70 22.86 3.76 2.39
N ALA A 71 24.03 3.82 1.75
CA ALA A 71 24.20 3.41 0.36
C ALA A 71 23.93 1.91 0.16
N GLU A 72 24.47 1.06 1.04
CA GLU A 72 24.27 -0.39 0.98
C GLU A 72 22.83 -0.80 1.31
N CYS A 73 22.18 -0.16 2.30
CA CYS A 73 20.76 -0.38 2.56
C CYS A 73 19.88 -0.03 1.35
N LYS A 74 20.18 1.08 0.64
CA LYS A 74 19.47 1.46 -0.59
C LYS A 74 19.68 0.43 -1.71
N LYS A 75 20.89 -0.12 -1.86
CA LYS A 75 21.16 -1.21 -2.81
C LYS A 75 20.41 -2.50 -2.45
N ALA A 76 20.40 -2.89 -1.17
CA ALA A 76 19.68 -4.06 -0.69
C ALA A 76 18.17 -3.96 -0.97
N ILE A 77 17.57 -2.78 -0.77
CA ILE A 77 16.16 -2.53 -1.11
C ILE A 77 15.92 -2.67 -2.62
N LYS A 78 16.78 -2.08 -3.46
CA LYS A 78 16.67 -2.20 -4.92
C LYS A 78 16.74 -3.66 -5.39
N ASN A 79 17.59 -4.44 -4.74
CA ASN A 79 17.77 -5.87 -5.04
C ASN A 79 16.73 -6.78 -4.34
N LYS A 80 15.75 -6.20 -3.62
CA LYS A 80 14.72 -6.91 -2.85
C LYS A 80 15.31 -7.94 -1.86
N ASN A 81 16.49 -7.68 -1.32
CA ASN A 81 17.17 -8.60 -0.42
C ASN A 81 17.05 -8.10 1.03
N ALA A 82 16.09 -8.67 1.76
CA ALA A 82 15.83 -8.31 3.16
C ALA A 82 16.93 -8.82 4.11
N ALA A 83 17.53 -9.98 3.82
CA ALA A 83 18.58 -10.56 4.65
C ALA A 83 19.83 -9.66 4.66
N THR A 84 20.24 -9.15 3.49
CA THR A 84 21.35 -8.20 3.42
C THR A 84 21.03 -6.86 4.06
N LEU A 85 19.78 -6.39 3.98
CA LEU A 85 19.36 -5.16 4.69
C LEU A 85 19.56 -5.28 6.21
N VAL A 86 19.07 -6.38 6.80
CA VAL A 86 19.21 -6.63 8.24
C VAL A 86 20.68 -6.83 8.61
N GLY A 87 21.44 -7.58 7.81
CA GLY A 87 22.88 -7.78 8.01
C GLY A 87 23.65 -6.46 8.00
N VAL A 88 23.40 -5.59 7.02
CA VAL A 88 24.06 -4.29 6.89
C VAL A 88 23.73 -3.37 8.09
N ILE A 89 22.48 -3.36 8.55
CA ILE A 89 22.07 -2.52 9.69
C ILE A 89 22.73 -3.02 10.99
N SER A 90 22.66 -4.32 11.25
CA SER A 90 23.17 -4.94 12.47
C SER A 90 24.70 -5.00 12.53
N GLN A 91 25.38 -5.32 11.42
CA GLN A 91 26.82 -5.61 11.40
C GLN A 91 27.66 -4.52 10.70
N GLY A 92 27.05 -3.63 9.92
CA GLY A 92 27.73 -2.43 9.40
C GLY A 92 28.53 -2.61 8.11
N GLY A 93 28.23 -3.64 7.32
CA GLY A 93 28.86 -3.85 6.00
C GLY A 93 29.93 -4.93 5.95
N TYR A 94 29.83 -5.96 6.80
CA TYR A 94 30.53 -7.22 6.57
C TYR A 94 29.50 -8.36 6.45
N LEU A 95 29.21 -8.77 5.21
CA LEU A 95 28.83 -10.16 4.93
C LEU A 95 30.04 -10.75 4.19
N GLY A 96 31.04 -11.17 4.97
CA GLY A 96 31.93 -12.24 4.51
C GLY A 96 31.10 -13.53 4.36
N PRO A 97 31.49 -14.43 3.45
CA PRO A 97 30.67 -15.56 3.04
C PRO A 97 30.53 -16.54 4.21
N LEU A 98 29.34 -16.64 4.77
CA LEU A 98 28.95 -17.75 5.63
C LEU A 98 27.57 -18.23 5.19
N ALA A 99 27.61 -19.41 4.54
CA ALA A 99 26.51 -20.29 4.10
C ALA A 99 25.67 -19.80 2.92
#